data_AF-A0A7M3LVX1-F1
#
_entry.id   AF-A0A7M3LVX1-F1
#
_cell.length_a   1.000
_cell.length_b   1.000
_cell.length_c   1.000
_cell.angle_alpha   90.00
_cell.angle_beta   90.00
_cell.angle_gamma   90.00
#
_symmetry.space_group_name_H-M   'P 1'
#
loop_
_entity.id
_entity.type
_entity.pdbx_description
1 polymer ?
#
loop_
_entity_poly.entity_id
_entity_poly.type
_entity_poly.pdbx_seq_one_letter_code
_entity_poly.pdbx_strand_id
1 'polypeptide(L)'
;MRSLPITLGARLLPVAALTAAGLAMTATGPSDAHPKPAAGSDPSPTPSASAPAPRHTAPPRDACATLPVATVKALVPGANPAGSLLTSSDTTRRTGCSWHALHGYDYRWLDVTYDIAPTRRPPTPATEIPGTPVPDLGDHATLTERVTTEDGQRTREAVVVLHQDNAMITVTYNGGDFETGEAADADTIRKGALTAARAALEALAEPGSGEE
;
A
#
# COMPACT_ATOMS: atom_id res chain seq x y z
N MET A 1 27.04 -32.96 2.03
CA MET A 1 25.86 -33.77 2.42
C MET A 1 25.87 -33.93 3.93
N ARG A 2 24.91 -33.31 4.63
CA ARG A 2 24.49 -33.64 5.99
C ARG A 2 23.19 -32.86 6.26
N SER A 3 22.08 -33.53 6.02
CA SER A 3 20.72 -33.03 6.20
C SER A 3 20.35 -33.07 7.68
N LEU A 4 19.83 -31.97 8.24
CA LEU A 4 19.18 -31.97 9.55
C LEU A 4 17.66 -32.15 9.38
N PRO A 5 16.99 -32.91 10.27
CA PRO A 5 15.54 -33.11 10.22
C PRO A 5 14.81 -31.95 10.91
N ILE A 6 13.89 -31.30 10.20
CA ILE A 6 12.93 -30.34 10.77
C ILE A 6 11.67 -31.11 11.15
N THR A 7 11.40 -31.20 12.45
CA THR A 7 10.15 -31.72 13.01
C THR A 7 9.05 -30.68 12.86
N LEU A 8 8.04 -30.99 12.06
CA LEU A 8 6.88 -30.15 11.75
C LEU A 8 5.82 -30.33 12.86
N GLY A 9 5.73 -29.38 13.79
CA GLY A 9 4.67 -29.34 14.80
C GLY A 9 3.41 -28.67 14.27
N ALA A 10 2.48 -29.46 13.73
CA ALA A 10 1.16 -29.00 13.31
C ALA A 10 0.28 -28.67 14.54
N ARG A 11 -0.02 -27.39 14.78
CA ARG A 11 -1.04 -26.97 15.75
C ARG A 11 -2.41 -26.92 15.07
N LEU A 12 -3.21 -27.96 15.31
CA LEU A 12 -4.63 -28.00 14.98
C LEU A 12 -5.41 -27.20 16.03
N LEU A 13 -6.07 -26.12 15.62
CA LEU A 13 -7.09 -25.43 16.43
C LEU A 13 -8.49 -25.90 16.00
N PRO A 14 -9.41 -26.16 16.94
CA PRO A 14 -10.75 -26.67 16.63
C PRO A 14 -11.66 -25.57 16.08
N VAL A 15 -12.28 -25.85 14.93
CA VAL A 15 -13.36 -25.07 14.32
C VAL A 15 -14.66 -25.39 15.06
N ALA A 16 -15.20 -24.43 15.80
CA ALA A 16 -16.54 -24.52 16.38
C ALA A 16 -17.55 -23.93 15.38
N ALA A 17 -18.27 -24.82 14.68
CA ALA A 17 -19.43 -24.47 13.88
C ALA A 17 -20.65 -24.29 14.80
N LEU A 18 -21.18 -23.07 14.91
CA LEU A 18 -22.50 -22.83 15.50
C LEU A 18 -23.55 -22.72 14.39
N THR A 19 -24.34 -23.79 14.27
CA THR A 19 -25.60 -23.84 13.51
C THR A 19 -26.73 -23.34 14.39
N ALA A 20 -27.36 -22.22 14.06
CA ALA A 20 -28.65 -21.83 14.63
C ALA A 20 -29.77 -22.34 13.71
N ALA A 21 -30.43 -23.42 14.13
CA ALA A 21 -31.65 -23.93 13.53
C ALA A 21 -32.85 -23.06 13.94
N GLY A 22 -33.68 -22.73 12.96
CA GLY A 22 -34.94 -22.02 13.17
C GLY A 22 -35.99 -22.88 13.88
N LEU A 23 -36.80 -22.23 14.70
CA LEU A 23 -38.05 -22.78 15.22
C LEU A 23 -39.19 -21.87 14.79
N ALA A 24 -39.99 -22.36 13.84
CA ALA A 24 -41.34 -21.89 13.59
C ALA A 24 -42.28 -22.59 14.57
N MET A 25 -43.15 -21.83 15.25
CA MET A 25 -44.26 -22.38 16.02
C MET A 25 -45.52 -21.59 15.66
N THR A 26 -46.38 -22.23 14.87
CA THR A 26 -47.79 -21.85 14.68
C THR A 26 -48.61 -22.42 15.84
N ALA A 27 -49.37 -21.59 16.54
CA ALA A 27 -50.41 -22.05 17.46
C ALA A 27 -51.70 -21.25 17.24
N THR A 28 -52.75 -21.98 16.87
CA THR A 28 -54.15 -21.59 16.79
C THR A 28 -54.86 -21.82 18.13
N GLY A 29 -55.66 -20.87 18.61
CA GLY A 29 -56.71 -21.10 19.62
C GLY A 29 -57.14 -19.86 20.42
N PRO A 30 -58.44 -19.69 20.77
CA PRO A 30 -59.08 -18.36 20.95
C PRO A 30 -59.42 -17.99 22.40
N SER A 31 -59.64 -16.69 22.66
CA SER A 31 -60.68 -16.07 23.52
C SER A 31 -60.20 -14.81 24.27
N ASP A 32 -60.93 -13.72 24.02
CA ASP A 32 -61.21 -12.51 24.81
C ASP A 32 -60.18 -11.94 25.81
N ALA A 33 -59.62 -10.78 25.45
CA ALA A 33 -59.60 -9.58 26.31
C ALA A 33 -59.08 -8.36 25.52
N HIS A 34 -59.87 -7.29 25.45
CA HIS A 34 -59.41 -5.95 25.07
C HIS A 34 -58.67 -5.34 26.28
N PRO A 35 -57.42 -4.83 26.15
CA PRO A 35 -57.31 -3.38 25.97
C PRO A 35 -56.09 -2.87 25.18
N LYS A 36 -56.33 -1.72 24.51
CA LYS A 36 -55.40 -0.64 24.13
C LYS A 36 -54.69 -0.76 22.77
N PRO A 37 -54.93 0.17 21.82
CA PRO A 37 -54.11 0.27 20.63
C PRO A 37 -52.77 0.91 21.02
N ALA A 38 -51.73 0.08 21.18
CA ALA A 38 -50.37 0.57 21.03
C ALA A 38 -50.12 0.71 19.53
N ALA A 39 -49.95 1.96 19.10
CA ALA A 39 -49.58 2.31 17.74
C ALA A 39 -48.42 1.42 17.27
N GLY A 40 -48.56 0.87 16.06
CA GLY A 40 -47.54 0.10 15.39
C GLY A 40 -46.23 0.86 15.41
N SER A 41 -45.17 0.20 15.89
CA SER A 41 -43.82 0.66 15.61
C SER A 41 -43.54 0.31 14.16
N ASP A 42 -43.71 1.29 13.28
CA ASP A 42 -43.16 1.23 11.93
C ASP A 42 -41.64 0.93 12.02
N PRO A 43 -41.10 0.01 11.20
CA PRO A 43 -39.67 -0.10 11.05
C PRO A 43 -39.15 1.20 10.42
N SER A 44 -38.47 2.02 11.22
CA SER A 44 -37.71 3.15 10.70
C SER A 44 -36.67 2.61 9.70
N PRO A 45 -36.62 3.12 8.46
CA PRO A 45 -35.57 2.74 7.53
C PRO A 45 -34.24 3.26 8.08
N THR A 46 -33.36 2.35 8.49
CA THR A 46 -31.95 2.70 8.68
C THR A 46 -31.40 3.09 7.31
N PRO A 47 -30.90 4.32 7.12
CA PRO A 47 -30.22 4.65 5.88
C PRO A 47 -28.96 3.79 5.81
N SER A 48 -28.97 2.80 4.92
CA SER A 48 -27.74 2.18 4.44
C SER A 48 -26.98 3.25 3.66
N ALA A 49 -26.13 4.01 4.35
CA ALA A 49 -25.17 4.87 3.69
C ALA A 49 -24.24 3.97 2.86
N SER A 50 -24.43 3.96 1.55
CA SER A 50 -23.49 3.30 0.64
C SER A 50 -22.14 3.98 0.78
N ALA A 51 -21.09 3.18 0.97
CA ALA A 51 -19.73 3.71 1.00
C ALA A 51 -19.43 4.43 -0.33
N PRO A 52 -18.69 5.56 -0.30
CA PRO A 52 -18.29 6.25 -1.52
C PRO A 52 -17.48 5.30 -2.43
N ALA A 53 -17.73 5.39 -3.73
CA ALA A 53 -17.05 4.60 -4.75
C ALA A 53 -15.53 4.90 -4.77
N PRO A 54 -14.69 3.91 -5.12
CA PRO A 54 -13.25 4.12 -5.29
C PRO A 54 -12.96 5.14 -6.41
N ARG A 55 -11.97 6.00 -6.20
CA ARG A 55 -11.60 7.07 -7.13
C ARG A 55 -10.65 6.62 -8.24
N HIS A 56 -9.79 5.65 -7.98
CA HIS A 56 -8.81 5.16 -8.95
C HIS A 56 -9.28 3.83 -9.57
N THR A 57 -9.35 3.77 -10.90
CA THR A 57 -9.80 2.57 -11.63
C THR A 57 -8.64 1.70 -12.11
N ALA A 58 -7.45 2.28 -12.29
CA ALA A 58 -6.24 1.59 -12.71
C ALA A 58 -5.00 2.39 -12.24
N PRO A 59 -3.84 1.74 -12.05
CA PRO A 59 -2.59 2.44 -11.82
C PRO A 59 -2.09 3.12 -13.11
N PRO A 60 -1.10 4.02 -13.02
CA PRO A 60 -0.42 4.54 -14.21
C PRO A 60 0.11 3.40 -15.09
N ARG A 61 -0.31 3.38 -16.37
CA ARG A 61 0.08 2.33 -17.32
C ARG A 61 1.59 2.33 -17.56
N ASP A 62 2.14 3.52 -17.77
CA ASP A 62 3.58 3.73 -17.85
C ASP A 62 4.09 4.26 -16.50
N ALA A 63 4.41 3.33 -15.59
CA ALA A 63 4.96 3.68 -14.28
C ALA A 63 6.33 4.37 -14.39
N CYS A 64 7.09 4.13 -15.45
CA CYS A 64 8.41 4.75 -15.65
C CYS A 64 8.31 6.19 -16.15
N ALA A 65 7.18 6.59 -16.74
CA ALA A 65 6.92 7.99 -17.08
C ALA A 65 6.40 8.82 -15.88
N THR A 66 6.15 8.22 -14.71
CA THR A 66 5.54 8.93 -13.58
C THR A 66 6.47 9.89 -12.86
N LEU A 67 7.79 9.70 -12.97
CA LEU A 67 8.76 10.62 -12.42
C LEU A 67 9.34 11.51 -13.53
N PRO A 68 9.42 12.84 -13.31
CA PRO A 68 10.12 13.72 -14.24
C PRO A 68 11.57 13.26 -14.44
N VAL A 69 12.05 13.31 -15.68
CA VAL A 69 13.44 12.94 -16.02
C VAL A 69 14.47 13.69 -15.18
N ALA A 70 14.18 14.96 -14.84
CA ALA A 70 15.03 15.75 -13.95
C ALA A 70 15.11 15.16 -12.54
N THR A 71 13.97 14.71 -11.99
CA THR A 71 13.89 14.04 -10.68
C THR A 71 14.70 12.74 -10.69
N VAL A 72 14.52 11.90 -11.72
CA VAL A 72 15.28 10.65 -11.86
C VAL A 72 16.78 10.91 -11.89
N LYS A 73 17.24 11.89 -12.69
CA LYS A 73 18.67 12.23 -12.78
C LYS A 73 19.25 12.81 -11.49
N ALA A 74 18.44 13.55 -10.74
CA ALA A 74 18.87 14.12 -9.46
C ALA A 74 18.97 13.06 -8.36
N LEU A 75 18.05 12.09 -8.33
CA LEU A 75 18.00 11.04 -7.30
C LEU A 75 18.88 9.84 -7.64
N VAL A 76 19.01 9.49 -8.91
CA VAL A 76 19.77 8.33 -9.38
C VAL A 76 20.73 8.76 -10.50
N PRO A 77 21.79 9.52 -10.18
CA PRO A 77 22.76 9.96 -11.19
C PRO A 77 23.32 8.76 -11.96
N GLY A 78 23.37 8.89 -13.29
CA GLY A 78 23.84 7.81 -14.17
C GLY A 78 22.79 6.77 -14.56
N ALA A 79 21.58 6.79 -14.00
CA ALA A 79 20.51 5.88 -14.42
C ALA A 79 19.98 6.21 -15.81
N ASN A 80 19.53 5.17 -16.52
CA ASN A 80 18.70 5.34 -17.72
C ASN A 80 17.37 5.98 -17.29
N PRO A 81 17.00 7.18 -17.78
CA PRO A 81 15.77 7.84 -17.37
C PRO A 81 14.51 7.08 -17.74
N ALA A 82 14.56 6.20 -18.76
CA ALA A 82 13.43 5.34 -19.12
C ALA A 82 13.12 4.28 -18.04
N GLY A 83 14.04 4.05 -17.10
CA GLY A 83 13.87 3.07 -16.03
C GLY A 83 13.72 1.63 -16.54
N SER A 84 13.38 0.76 -15.61
CA SER A 84 13.03 -0.64 -15.86
C SER A 84 11.64 -0.90 -15.32
N LEU A 85 10.70 -1.23 -16.19
CA LEU A 85 9.34 -1.57 -15.76
C LEU A 85 9.40 -2.82 -14.87
N LEU A 86 8.76 -2.75 -13.71
CA LEU A 86 8.67 -3.87 -12.78
C LEU A 86 7.63 -4.88 -13.28
N THR A 87 8.02 -6.16 -13.27
CA THR A 87 7.12 -7.25 -13.67
C THR A 87 5.97 -7.39 -12.68
N SER A 88 4.75 -7.43 -13.19
CA SER A 88 3.53 -7.67 -12.42
C SER A 88 2.70 -8.77 -13.08
N SER A 89 2.16 -9.69 -12.28
CA SER A 89 1.20 -10.68 -12.74
C SER A 89 -0.19 -10.08 -12.99
N ASP A 90 -0.44 -8.86 -12.51
CA ASP A 90 -1.69 -8.15 -12.65
C ASP A 90 -1.43 -6.66 -12.85
N THR A 91 -1.21 -6.29 -14.10
CA THR A 91 -0.97 -4.89 -14.51
C THR A 91 -2.22 -4.03 -14.43
N THR A 92 -3.40 -4.60 -14.18
CA THR A 92 -4.64 -3.84 -13.97
C THR A 92 -4.74 -3.30 -12.54
N ARG A 93 -4.03 -3.91 -11.60
CA ARG A 93 -3.95 -3.46 -10.20
C ARG A 93 -2.59 -2.93 -9.82
N ARG A 94 -1.51 -3.41 -10.45
CA ARG A 94 -0.14 -3.11 -10.03
C ARG A 94 0.78 -2.80 -11.20
N THR A 95 1.40 -1.63 -11.15
CA THR A 95 2.51 -1.25 -12.02
C THR A 95 3.61 -0.65 -11.17
N GLY A 96 4.84 -0.63 -11.69
CA GLY A 96 5.94 0.00 -11.01
C GLY A 96 7.15 0.14 -11.91
N CYS A 97 8.10 0.94 -11.49
CA CYS A 97 9.34 1.17 -12.20
C CYS A 97 10.52 1.21 -11.24
N SER A 98 11.68 0.79 -11.74
CA SER A 98 12.97 0.83 -11.06
C SER A 98 13.96 1.69 -11.83
N TRP A 99 14.71 2.51 -11.11
CA TRP A 99 15.90 3.19 -11.59
C TRP A 99 17.04 2.92 -10.64
N HIS A 100 18.16 2.45 -11.16
CA HIS A 100 19.36 2.28 -10.36
C HIS A 100 20.59 2.57 -11.20
N ALA A 101 21.63 3.05 -10.54
CA ALA A 101 22.91 3.27 -11.17
C ALA A 101 24.02 3.37 -10.13
N LEU A 102 25.23 3.11 -10.61
CA LEU A 102 26.46 3.46 -9.93
C LEU A 102 27.04 4.70 -10.62
N HIS A 103 27.28 5.76 -9.85
CA HIS A 103 27.93 6.98 -10.33
C HIS A 103 29.24 7.20 -9.56
N GLY A 104 30.36 6.80 -10.18
CA GLY A 104 31.61 6.65 -9.44
C GLY A 104 31.49 5.46 -8.48
N TYR A 105 31.53 5.73 -7.17
CA TYR A 105 31.30 4.73 -6.13
C TYR A 105 29.94 4.89 -5.42
N ASP A 106 29.20 5.96 -5.71
CA ASP A 106 27.89 6.23 -5.12
C ASP A 106 26.82 5.44 -5.87
N TYR A 107 26.26 4.45 -5.21
CA TYR A 107 25.15 3.66 -5.74
C TYR A 107 23.82 4.20 -5.25
N ARG A 108 22.88 4.30 -6.18
CA ARG A 108 21.51 4.72 -5.93
C ARG A 108 20.55 3.74 -6.56
N TRP A 109 19.48 3.44 -5.83
CA TRP A 109 18.33 2.68 -6.30
C TRP A 109 17.06 3.40 -5.89
N LEU A 110 16.13 3.55 -6.83
CA LEU A 110 14.79 4.08 -6.64
C LEU A 110 13.76 3.15 -7.27
N ASP A 111 12.81 2.66 -6.48
CA ASP A 111 11.61 2.01 -6.97
C ASP A 111 10.38 2.84 -6.64
N VAL A 112 9.43 2.86 -7.57
CA VAL A 112 8.07 3.36 -7.35
C VAL A 112 7.09 2.29 -7.80
N THR A 113 6.17 1.90 -6.92
CA THR A 113 5.10 0.95 -7.22
C THR A 113 3.75 1.52 -6.86
N TYR A 114 2.75 1.28 -7.71
CA TYR A 114 1.35 1.62 -7.50
C TYR A 114 0.55 0.33 -7.32
N ASP A 115 -0.33 0.29 -6.32
CA ASP A 115 -1.32 -0.77 -6.11
C ASP A 115 -2.71 -0.13 -5.97
N ILE A 116 -3.63 -0.49 -6.86
CA ILE A 116 -5.01 -0.02 -6.84
C ILE A 116 -5.92 -1.13 -6.34
N ALA A 117 -6.53 -0.89 -5.18
CA ALA A 117 -7.54 -1.78 -4.62
C ALA A 117 -8.88 -1.64 -5.37
N PRO A 118 -9.64 -2.73 -5.58
CA PRO A 118 -10.94 -2.66 -6.26
C PRO A 118 -12.00 -1.92 -5.46
N THR A 119 -11.78 -1.77 -4.15
CA THR A 119 -12.66 -1.05 -3.24
C THR A 119 -11.83 -0.18 -2.31
N ARG A 120 -12.43 0.91 -1.82
CA ARG A 120 -11.83 1.73 -0.79
C ARG A 120 -11.71 0.93 0.51
N ARG A 121 -10.50 0.85 1.06
CA ARG A 121 -10.28 0.25 2.38
C ARG A 121 -10.60 1.27 3.47
N PRO A 122 -11.20 0.85 4.62
CA PRO A 122 -11.26 1.70 5.79
C PRO A 122 -9.86 2.17 6.20
N PRO A 123 -9.71 3.41 6.70
CA PRO A 123 -8.42 3.89 7.16
C PRO A 123 -7.90 3.01 8.29
N THR A 124 -6.65 2.58 8.20
CA THR A 124 -5.96 1.88 9.29
C THR A 124 -5.66 2.91 10.40
N PRO A 125 -5.87 2.59 11.69
CA PRO A 125 -5.50 3.48 12.78
C PRO A 125 -4.01 3.86 12.74
N ALA A 126 -3.67 5.13 12.90
CA ALA A 126 -2.29 5.61 12.82
C ALA A 126 -1.33 4.88 13.80
N THR A 127 -1.84 4.40 14.93
CA THR A 127 -1.09 3.62 15.93
C THR A 127 -0.64 2.25 15.43
N GLU A 128 -1.25 1.73 14.35
CA GLU A 128 -0.94 0.40 13.79
C GLU A 128 -0.04 0.49 12.55
N ILE A 129 0.21 1.68 12.02
CA ILE A 129 0.98 1.86 10.79
C ILE A 129 2.45 2.09 11.16
N PRO A 130 3.38 1.21 10.74
CA PRO A 130 4.79 1.37 11.04
C PRO A 130 5.39 2.57 10.31
N GLY A 131 6.32 3.25 10.98
CA GLY A 131 7.08 4.37 10.43
C GLY A 131 6.72 5.72 11.03
N THR A 132 7.48 6.74 10.64
CA THR A 132 7.24 8.13 11.01
C THR A 132 6.15 8.70 10.08
N PRO A 133 5.06 9.27 10.63
CA PRO A 133 4.05 9.93 9.81
C PRO A 133 4.64 11.06 8.96
N VAL A 134 4.24 11.15 7.69
CA VAL A 134 4.62 12.22 6.78
C VAL A 134 3.38 13.09 6.56
N PRO A 135 3.31 14.28 7.20
CA PRO A 135 2.19 15.18 6.98
C PRO A 135 2.19 15.70 5.53
N ASP A 136 1.01 16.09 5.07
CA ASP A 136 0.80 16.72 3.76
C ASP A 136 1.28 15.85 2.58
N LEU A 137 1.08 14.53 2.68
CA LEU A 137 1.34 13.56 1.62
C LEU A 137 0.23 12.50 1.56
N GLY A 138 -0.67 12.63 0.59
CA GLY A 138 -1.82 11.75 0.43
C GLY A 138 -2.84 11.86 1.57
N ASP A 139 -3.76 10.91 1.65
CA ASP A 139 -4.68 10.75 2.79
C ASP A 139 -3.92 10.32 4.06
N HIS A 140 -2.88 9.50 3.89
CA HIS A 140 -1.98 9.06 4.94
C HIS A 140 -0.65 8.58 4.35
N ALA A 141 0.48 8.94 4.96
CA ALA A 141 1.78 8.42 4.57
C ALA A 141 2.69 8.16 5.77
N THR A 142 3.52 7.13 5.67
CA THR A 142 4.62 6.86 6.61
C THR A 142 5.94 6.68 5.91
N LEU A 143 7.01 7.02 6.61
CA LEU A 143 8.39 6.81 6.21
C LEU A 143 9.08 5.87 7.21
N THR A 144 9.65 4.78 6.73
CA THR A 144 10.53 3.90 7.51
C THR A 144 11.95 4.01 6.99
N GLU A 145 12.93 3.87 7.88
CA GLU A 145 14.34 3.88 7.51
C GLU A 145 15.07 2.72 8.16
N ARG A 146 16.04 2.18 7.43
CA ARG A 146 16.94 1.13 7.92
C ARG A 146 18.31 1.28 7.28
N VAL A 147 19.31 0.70 7.95
CA VAL A 147 20.63 0.45 7.38
C VAL A 147 20.85 -1.05 7.39
N THR A 148 21.20 -1.62 6.24
CA THR A 148 21.66 -3.00 6.10
C THR A 148 23.16 -3.04 5.99
N THR A 149 23.75 -4.17 6.37
CA THR A 149 25.17 -4.47 6.13
C THR A 149 25.26 -5.83 5.45
N GLU A 150 25.83 -5.88 4.26
CA GLU A 150 26.09 -7.09 3.49
C GLU A 150 27.52 -7.05 2.98
N ASP A 151 28.33 -8.08 3.25
CA ASP A 151 29.73 -8.18 2.82
C ASP A 151 30.60 -6.93 3.13
N GLY A 152 30.33 -6.27 4.26
CA GLY A 152 31.02 -5.05 4.67
C GLY A 152 30.50 -3.77 4.02
N GLN A 153 29.58 -3.88 3.05
CA GLN A 153 28.87 -2.75 2.47
C GLN A 153 27.66 -2.40 3.30
N ARG A 154 27.55 -1.12 3.70
CA ARG A 154 26.37 -0.58 4.35
C ARG A 154 25.50 0.14 3.32
N THR A 155 24.20 -0.13 3.36
CA THR A 155 23.21 0.52 2.50
C THR A 155 22.11 1.11 3.36
N ARG A 156 21.81 2.39 3.16
CA ARG A 156 20.68 3.05 3.83
C ARG A 156 19.50 3.04 2.90
N GLU A 157 18.34 2.69 3.44
CA GLU A 157 17.07 2.64 2.73
C GLU A 157 16.04 3.48 3.47
N ALA A 158 15.30 4.29 2.72
CA ALA A 158 14.04 4.88 3.16
C ALA A 158 12.90 4.31 2.30
N VAL A 159 11.83 3.89 2.96
CA VAL A 159 10.59 3.44 2.31
C VAL A 159 9.47 4.38 2.71
N VAL A 160 8.86 5.03 1.72
CA VAL A 160 7.64 5.80 1.89
C VAL A 160 6.47 4.95 1.40
N VAL A 161 5.49 4.72 2.27
CA VAL A 161 4.20 4.14 1.91
C VAL A 161 3.16 5.22 2.08
N LEU A 162 2.50 5.61 0.99
CA LEU A 162 1.42 6.58 1.00
C LEU A 162 0.13 5.95 0.47
N HIS A 163 -0.98 6.37 1.05
CA HIS A 163 -2.32 5.99 0.66
C HIS A 163 -3.07 7.21 0.14
N GLN A 164 -3.73 7.05 -0.99
CA GLN A 164 -4.63 8.04 -1.58
C GLN A 164 -5.89 7.31 -2.03
N ASP A 165 -6.99 7.48 -1.30
CA ASP A 165 -8.23 6.73 -1.49
C ASP A 165 -8.04 5.20 -1.52
N ASN A 166 -8.31 4.55 -2.67
CA ASN A 166 -8.09 3.12 -2.91
C ASN A 166 -6.71 2.81 -3.53
N ALA A 167 -5.83 3.80 -3.69
CA ALA A 167 -4.48 3.62 -4.18
C ALA A 167 -3.45 3.57 -3.03
N MET A 168 -2.45 2.72 -3.19
CA MET A 168 -1.24 2.69 -2.38
C MET A 168 -0.04 2.93 -3.30
N ILE A 169 0.81 3.89 -2.95
CA ILE A 169 2.09 4.10 -3.61
C ILE A 169 3.19 3.75 -2.61
N THR A 170 4.10 2.88 -3.02
CA THR A 170 5.31 2.56 -2.26
C THR A 170 6.51 3.08 -3.03
N VAL A 171 7.34 3.87 -2.36
CA VAL A 171 8.61 4.38 -2.88
C VAL A 171 9.73 3.86 -2.00
N THR A 172 10.66 3.12 -2.61
CA THR A 172 11.88 2.66 -1.95
C THR A 172 13.06 3.41 -2.54
N TYR A 173 13.79 4.15 -1.72
CA TYR A 173 15.00 4.84 -2.15
C TYR A 173 16.16 4.44 -1.24
N ASN A 174 17.21 3.89 -1.83
CA ASN A 174 18.37 3.44 -1.09
C ASN A 174 19.68 3.85 -1.75
N GLY A 175 20.75 3.81 -0.96
CA GLY A 175 22.09 4.07 -1.45
C GLY A 175 23.20 3.75 -0.47
N GLY A 176 24.40 3.63 -1.02
CA GLY A 176 25.63 3.31 -0.32
C GLY A 176 26.82 3.70 -1.18
N ASP A 177 27.96 3.87 -0.52
CA ASP A 177 29.21 4.21 -1.17
C ASP A 177 30.12 2.98 -1.17
N PHE A 178 30.47 2.51 -2.37
CA PHE A 178 31.26 1.29 -2.59
C PHE A 178 32.77 1.48 -2.38
N GLU A 179 33.25 2.72 -2.25
CA GLU A 179 34.67 2.99 -1.95
C GLU A 179 34.93 2.91 -0.45
N THR A 180 34.02 3.49 0.33
CA THR A 180 34.11 3.58 1.80
C THR A 180 33.39 2.43 2.51
N GLY A 181 32.46 1.76 1.83
CA GLY A 181 31.57 0.76 2.44
C GLY A 181 30.47 1.37 3.31
N GLU A 182 30.35 2.71 3.35
CA GLU A 182 29.41 3.41 4.21
C GLU A 182 28.05 3.63 3.56
N ALA A 183 27.02 3.74 4.39
CA ALA A 183 25.68 3.99 3.93
C ALA A 183 25.49 5.47 3.57
N ALA A 184 24.81 5.74 2.45
CA ALA A 184 24.59 7.10 1.98
C ALA A 184 23.85 7.96 3.00
N ASP A 185 24.21 9.25 3.13
CA ASP A 185 23.67 10.20 4.12
C ASP A 185 22.16 10.08 4.38
N ALA A 186 21.78 10.15 5.66
CA ALA A 186 20.41 9.91 6.09
C ALA A 186 19.42 10.96 5.58
N ASP A 187 19.79 12.24 5.63
CA ASP A 187 18.93 13.32 5.15
C ASP A 187 18.74 13.27 3.64
N THR A 188 19.80 12.91 2.91
CA THR A 188 19.76 12.72 1.46
C THR A 188 18.80 11.60 1.07
N ILE A 189 18.88 10.45 1.74
CA ILE A 189 17.97 9.31 1.51
C ILE A 189 16.53 9.69 1.89
N ARG A 190 16.31 10.32 3.04
CA ARG A 190 14.97 10.74 3.47
C ARG A 190 14.32 11.71 2.48
N LYS A 191 15.04 12.78 2.11
CA LYS A 191 14.55 13.82 1.19
C LYS A 191 14.33 13.28 -0.21
N GLY A 192 15.19 12.38 -0.67
CA GLY A 192 15.05 11.73 -1.98
C GLY A 192 13.78 10.89 -2.06
N ALA A 193 13.53 10.05 -1.05
CA ALA A 193 12.31 9.23 -0.98
C ALA A 193 11.04 10.10 -0.97
N LEU A 194 11.03 11.17 -0.17
CA LEU A 194 9.89 12.10 -0.10
C LEU A 194 9.67 12.87 -1.40
N THR A 195 10.74 13.25 -2.10
CA THR A 195 10.67 13.93 -3.40
C THR A 195 10.03 13.02 -4.45
N ALA A 196 10.50 11.76 -4.54
CA ALA A 196 9.93 10.78 -5.45
C ALA A 196 8.47 10.45 -5.11
N ALA A 197 8.13 10.32 -3.83
CA ALA A 197 6.76 10.04 -3.38
C ALA A 197 5.77 11.16 -3.75
N ARG A 198 6.17 12.42 -3.67
CA ARG A 198 5.33 13.56 -4.09
C ARG A 198 5.08 13.55 -5.60
N ALA A 199 6.14 13.38 -6.39
CA ALA A 199 6.01 13.29 -7.85
C ALA A 199 5.16 12.08 -8.28
N ALA A 200 5.31 10.94 -7.61
CA ALA A 200 4.49 9.75 -7.87
C ALA A 200 3.00 9.98 -7.53
N LEU A 201 2.70 10.68 -6.43
CA LEU A 201 1.34 11.05 -6.07
C LEU A 201 0.71 12.01 -7.08
N GLU A 202 1.46 12.98 -7.58
CA GLU A 202 1.01 13.88 -8.64
C GLU A 202 0.65 13.10 -9.92
N ALA A 203 1.48 12.13 -10.31
CA ALA A 203 1.23 11.30 -11.49
C ALA A 203 0.02 10.36 -11.33
N LEU A 204 -0.36 9.98 -10.10
CA LEU A 204 -1.55 9.18 -9.84
C LEU A 204 -2.85 9.97 -10.08
N ALA A 205 -2.80 11.30 -9.93
CA ALA A 205 -3.97 12.18 -10.09
C ALA A 205 -4.36 12.40 -11.56
N GLU A 206 -3.47 12.08 -12.50
CA GLU A 206 -3.72 12.17 -13.94
C GLU A 206 -4.41 10.87 -14.41
N PRO A 207 -5.72 10.87 -14.74
CA PRO A 207 -6.32 9.75 -15.43
C PRO A 207 -5.64 9.66 -16.79
N GLY A 208 -4.80 8.63 -16.96
CA GLY A 208 -3.99 8.46 -18.17
C GLY A 208 -4.80 8.82 -19.40
N SER A 209 -4.40 9.89 -20.07
CA SER A 209 -4.94 10.31 -21.36
C SER A 209 -4.65 9.19 -22.35
N GLY A 210 -5.59 8.24 -22.41
CA GLY A 210 -5.71 7.30 -23.50
C GLY A 210 -6.06 8.12 -24.73
N GLU A 211 -5.03 8.41 -25.53
CA GLU A 211 -5.20 8.75 -26.92
C GLU A 211 -5.93 7.59 -27.63
N GLU A 212 -6.78 8.03 -28.56
CA GLU A 212 -7.80 7.33 -29.35
C GLU A 212 -7.28 6.14 -30.18
#